data_AF-A0AAE0S5T7-F1
#
_entry.id   AF-A0AAE0S5T7-F1
#
_cell.length_a   1.000
_cell.length_b   1.000
_cell.length_c   1.000
_cell.angle_alpha   90.00
_cell.angle_beta   90.00
_cell.angle_gamma   90.00
#
_symmetry.space_group_name_H-M   'P 1'
#
loop_
_entity.id
_entity.type
_entity.pdbx_description
1 polymer ?
#
loop_
_entity_poly.entity_id
_entity_poly.type
_entity_poly.pdbx_seq_one_letter_code
_entity_poly.pdbx_strand_id
1 'polypeptide(L)'
;MSVVRETEYEYKVLLPTGTRVDIIINRAPTCKNTMNVAIQLSKKDYEQIEGLYGSFNGNTNDDFVKRHTGAITQDNNQFSLSWK
;
A
#
# COMPACT_ATOMS: atom_id res chain seq x y z
N MET A 1 -12.05 -12.16 -3.99
CA MET A 1 -10.67 -11.77 -4.31
C MET A 1 -10.20 -12.66 -5.44
N SER A 2 -9.60 -12.10 -6.48
CA SER A 2 -9.03 -12.85 -7.59
C SER A 2 -7.58 -12.45 -7.80
N VAL A 3 -6.72 -13.42 -8.05
CA VAL A 3 -5.33 -13.21 -8.44
C VAL A 3 -5.19 -13.61 -9.89
N VAL A 4 -4.71 -12.70 -10.71
CA VAL A 4 -4.42 -12.93 -12.13
C VAL A 4 -2.91 -12.82 -12.29
N ARG A 5 -2.31 -13.88 -12.83
CA ARG A 5 -0.91 -13.88 -13.24
C ARG A 5 -0.87 -13.43 -14.70
N GLU A 6 -0.34 -12.25 -14.95
CA GLU A 6 -0.25 -11.67 -16.30
C GLU A 6 0.99 -12.19 -17.04
N THR A 7 2.11 -12.28 -16.32
CA THR A 7 3.36 -12.89 -16.80
C THR A 7 4.02 -13.70 -15.69
N GLU A 8 5.24 -14.23 -15.91
CA GLU A 8 5.99 -14.88 -14.82
C GLU A 8 6.32 -13.92 -13.66
N TYR A 9 6.42 -12.63 -13.96
CA TYR A 9 6.92 -11.60 -13.06
C TYR A 9 5.91 -10.51 -12.74
N GLU A 10 4.73 -10.56 -13.33
CA GLU A 10 3.66 -9.59 -13.11
C GLU A 10 2.39 -10.28 -12.60
N TYR A 11 1.90 -9.79 -11.46
CA TYR A 11 0.70 -10.28 -10.81
C TYR A 11 -0.24 -9.10 -10.58
N LYS A 12 -1.52 -9.31 -10.87
CA LYS A 12 -2.59 -8.38 -10.54
C LYS A 12 -3.55 -9.03 -9.57
N VAL A 13 -3.76 -8.37 -8.44
CA VAL A 13 -4.73 -8.80 -7.43
C VAL A 13 -5.90 -7.83 -7.46
N LEU A 14 -7.10 -8.37 -7.63
CA LEU A 14 -8.34 -7.62 -7.53
C LEU A 14 -9.04 -7.98 -6.21
N LEU A 15 -9.16 -6.98 -5.34
CA LEU A 15 -9.89 -7.11 -4.08
C LEU A 15 -11.40 -6.98 -4.32
N PRO A 16 -12.25 -7.56 -3.45
CA PRO A 16 -13.70 -7.46 -3.57
C PRO A 16 -14.24 -6.02 -3.63
N THR A 17 -13.51 -5.06 -3.05
CA THR A 17 -13.87 -3.64 -3.07
C THR A 17 -13.67 -3.01 -4.45
N GLY A 18 -12.86 -3.64 -5.31
CA GLY A 18 -12.43 -3.12 -6.61
C GLY A 18 -11.01 -2.53 -6.58
N THR A 19 -10.37 -2.48 -5.41
CA THR A 19 -8.95 -2.11 -5.30
C THR A 19 -8.08 -3.09 -6.07
N ARG A 20 -7.13 -2.55 -6.85
CA ARG A 20 -6.17 -3.31 -7.63
C ARG A 20 -4.79 -3.20 -7.01
N VAL A 21 -4.10 -4.32 -6.88
CA VAL A 21 -2.68 -4.37 -6.50
C VAL A 21 -1.90 -4.96 -7.66
N ASP A 22 -1.00 -4.17 -8.22
CA ASP A 22 -0.10 -4.56 -9.29
C ASP A 22 1.28 -4.85 -8.69
N ILE A 23 1.79 -6.06 -8.90
CA ILE A 23 3.07 -6.53 -8.35
C ILE A 23 3.98 -6.89 -9.52
N ILE A 24 5.13 -6.23 -9.62
CA ILE A 24 6.13 -6.44 -10.65
C ILE A 24 7.44 -6.86 -9.99
N ILE A 25 7.94 -8.05 -10.35
CA ILE A 25 9.20 -8.60 -9.85
C ILE A 25 10.29 -8.34 -10.90
N ASN A 26 11.20 -7.41 -10.61
CA ASN A 26 12.32 -7.15 -11.50
C ASN A 26 13.48 -8.06 -11.11
N ARG A 27 13.78 -9.05 -11.97
CA ARG A 27 14.96 -9.89 -11.82
C ARG A 27 16.16 -9.21 -12.44
N ALA A 28 17.24 -9.13 -11.69
CA ALA A 28 18.52 -8.67 -12.21
C ALA A 28 19.53 -9.82 -12.20
N PRO A 29 20.25 -10.07 -13.31
CA PRO A 29 21.18 -11.21 -13.38
C PRO A 29 22.38 -11.07 -12.44
N THR A 30 22.78 -9.83 -12.16
CA THR A 30 24.05 -9.50 -11.48
C THR A 30 23.87 -8.63 -10.24
N CYS A 31 22.66 -8.16 -9.95
CA CYS A 31 22.36 -7.40 -8.74
C CYS A 31 21.06 -7.91 -8.09
N LYS A 32 20.65 -7.28 -6.98
CA LYS A 32 19.52 -7.75 -6.18
C LYS A 32 18.22 -7.64 -6.98
N ASN A 33 17.42 -8.71 -6.94
CA ASN A 33 16.03 -8.66 -7.40
C ASN A 33 15.27 -7.57 -6.62
N THR A 34 14.41 -6.84 -7.31
CA THR A 34 13.52 -5.85 -6.70
C THR A 34 12.07 -6.20 -6.96
N MET A 35 11.18 -5.65 -6.14
CA MET A 35 9.74 -5.77 -6.32
C MET A 35 9.14 -4.37 -6.25
N ASN A 36 8.32 -4.05 -7.24
CA ASN A 36 7.48 -2.88 -7.22
C ASN A 36 6.05 -3.32 -6.88
N VAL A 37 5.45 -2.68 -5.89
CA VAL A 37 4.06 -2.89 -5.51
C VAL A 37 3.34 -1.56 -5.70
N ALA A 38 2.34 -1.54 -6.58
CA ALA A 38 1.49 -0.40 -6.80
C ALA A 38 0.05 -0.75 -6.39
N ILE A 39 -0.59 0.13 -5.65
CA ILE A 39 -1.96 -0.06 -5.16
C ILE A 39 -2.82 1.06 -5.74
N GLN A 40 -3.87 0.69 -6.46
CA GLN A 40 -4.90 1.60 -6.94
C GLN A 40 -6.18 1.37 -6.15
N LEU A 41 -6.45 2.29 -5.23
CA LEU A 41 -7.62 2.22 -4.36
C LEU A 41 -8.91 2.46 -5.13
N SER A 42 -9.97 1.75 -4.73
CA SER A 42 -11.32 1.98 -5.22
C SER A 42 -12.02 3.06 -4.39
N LYS A 43 -13.03 3.72 -4.96
CA LYS A 43 -13.87 4.67 -4.21
C LYS A 43 -14.56 4.03 -2.99
N LYS A 44 -14.77 2.70 -2.99
CA LYS A 44 -15.38 2.00 -1.86
C LYS A 44 -14.47 1.94 -0.64
N ASP A 45 -13.16 2.15 -0.82
CA ASP A 45 -12.17 2.12 0.25
C ASP A 45 -11.94 3.52 0.89
N TYR A 46 -12.64 4.55 0.40
CA TYR A 46 -12.56 5.91 0.93
C TYR A 46 -12.92 5.93 2.43
N GLU A 47 -12.03 6.51 3.25
CA GLU A 47 -12.12 6.55 4.73
C GLU A 47 -12.21 5.17 5.41
N GLN A 48 -11.88 4.08 4.71
CA GLN A 48 -12.00 2.70 5.23
C GLN A 48 -10.67 1.95 5.32
N ILE A 49 -9.56 2.64 5.05
CA ILE A 49 -8.22 2.06 5.16
C ILE A 49 -7.40 2.80 6.22
N GLU A 50 -6.39 2.11 6.72
CA GLU A 50 -5.38 2.67 7.59
C GLU A 50 -4.04 2.01 7.27
N GLY A 51 -2.94 2.68 7.59
CA GLY A 51 -1.59 2.14 7.42
C GLY A 51 -0.61 3.15 6.86
N LEU A 52 0.45 2.63 6.25
CA LEU A 52 1.54 3.44 5.70
C LEU A 52 1.12 4.36 4.54
N TYR A 53 -0.04 4.11 3.92
CA TYR A 53 -0.62 4.93 2.85
C TYR A 53 -1.62 5.98 3.36
N GLY A 54 -1.78 6.13 4.68
CA GLY A 54 -2.74 7.05 5.27
C GLY A 54 -4.16 6.48 5.33
N SER A 55 -5.12 7.39 5.49
CA SER A 55 -6.55 7.04 5.72
C SER A 55 -7.41 7.11 4.46
N PHE A 56 -6.86 7.64 3.36
CA PHE A 56 -7.56 7.85 2.08
C PHE A 56 -8.86 8.65 2.23
N ASN A 57 -8.83 9.70 3.05
CA ASN A 57 -9.92 10.64 3.30
C ASN A 57 -9.77 11.97 2.52
N GLY A 58 -8.74 12.08 1.67
CA GLY A 58 -8.44 13.30 0.91
C GLY A 58 -7.76 14.43 1.71
N ASN A 59 -7.47 14.22 3.00
CA ASN A 59 -6.75 15.15 3.86
C ASN A 59 -5.32 14.66 4.16
N THR A 60 -4.35 15.16 3.41
CA THR A 60 -2.95 14.74 3.59
C THR A 60 -2.33 15.17 4.92
N ASN A 61 -2.97 16.07 5.68
CA ASN A 61 -2.42 16.55 6.96
C ASN A 61 -2.53 15.51 8.08
N ASP A 62 -3.36 14.48 7.92
CA ASP A 62 -3.59 13.42 8.90
C ASP A 62 -3.14 12.03 8.44
N ASP A 63 -2.45 11.91 7.31
CA ASP A 63 -2.00 10.60 6.82
C ASP A 63 -0.97 9.93 7.75
N PHE A 64 -0.24 10.72 8.54
CA PHE A 64 0.75 10.21 9.50
C PHE A 64 0.17 9.95 10.89
N VAL A 65 -0.91 9.17 10.93
CA VAL A 65 -1.51 8.66 12.16
C VAL A 65 -0.71 7.46 12.67
N LYS A 66 -0.24 7.54 13.92
CA LYS A 66 0.42 6.41 14.59
C LYS A 66 -0.58 5.30 14.88
N ARG A 67 -0.21 4.06 14.55
CA ARG A 67 -0.99 2.86 14.89
C ARG A 67 -1.29 2.81 16.38
N HIS A 68 -2.47 2.30 16.75
CA HIS A 68 -2.99 2.12 18.12
C HIS A 68 -3.29 3.41 18.90
N THR A 69 -2.45 4.44 18.82
CA THR A 69 -2.65 5.68 19.57
C THR A 69 -3.58 6.67 18.87
N GLY A 70 -3.70 6.59 17.54
CA GLY A 70 -4.48 7.56 16.75
C GLY A 70 -3.83 8.94 16.68
N ALA A 71 -2.67 9.15 17.32
CA ALA A 71 -2.00 10.44 17.35
C ALA A 71 -1.29 10.72 16.02
N ILE A 72 -1.55 11.90 15.46
CA ILE A 72 -0.86 12.42 14.28
C ILE A 72 0.58 12.80 14.66
N THR A 73 1.55 12.46 13.81
CA THR A 73 2.96 12.84 13.97
C THR A 73 3.52 13.42 12.67
N GLN A 74 4.52 14.28 12.78
CA GLN A 74 5.32 14.76 11.64
C GLN A 74 6.67 14.05 11.56
N ASP A 75 6.93 13.12 12.48
CA ASP A 75 8.13 12.30 12.51
C ASP A 75 7.90 10.99 11.75
N ASN A 76 8.50 10.88 10.56
CA ASN A 76 8.41 9.72 9.68
C ASN A 76 8.88 8.42 10.36
N ASN A 77 9.88 8.48 11.23
CA ASN A 77 10.39 7.31 11.93
C ASN A 77 9.39 6.84 12.98
N GLN A 78 8.83 7.76 13.77
CA GLN A 78 7.79 7.40 14.74
C GLN A 78 6.53 6.86 14.05
N PHE A 79 6.13 7.46 12.93
CA PHE A 79 5.01 6.99 12.12
C PHE A 79 5.27 5.56 11.62
N SER A 80 6.36 5.35 10.88
CA SER A 80 6.69 4.05 10.27
C SER A 80 6.88 2.95 11.32
N LEU A 81 7.56 3.25 12.44
CA LEU A 81 7.76 2.29 13.54
C LEU A 81 6.45 1.90 14.23
N SER A 82 5.45 2.78 14.28
CA SER A 82 4.15 2.43 14.85
C SER A 82 3.41 1.38 14.03
N TRP A 83 3.68 1.30 12.72
CA TRP A 83 3.05 0.36 11.78
C TRP A 83 3.84 -0.95 11.59
N LYS A 84 4.81 -1.22 12.47
CA LYS A 84 5.52 -2.51 12.51
C LYS A 84 4.62 -3.65 13.01
#